data_AF-A0A4R9F5R3-F1
#
_entry.id   AF-A0A4R9F5R3-F1
#
_cell.length_a   1.000
_cell.length_b   1.000
_cell.length_c   1.000
_cell.angle_alpha   90.00
_cell.angle_beta   90.00
_cell.angle_gamma   90.00
#
_symmetry.space_group_name_H-M   'P 1'
#
loop_
_entity.id
_entity.type
_entity.pdbx_description
1 polymer ?
#
loop_
_entity_poly.entity_id
_entity_poly.type
_entity_poly.pdbx_seq_one_letter_code
_entity_poly.pdbx_strand_id
1 'polypeptide(L)' 'MRSKPVSVATGRGEGASNVESTRVRLKRLASRGWLTEGSPGLFALLDPGEDRGPGRAGSGG' A
#
# COMPACT_ATOMS: atom_id res chain seq x y z
N MET A 1 -6.48 7.04 2.08
CA MET A 1 -6.03 7.38 0.70
C MET A 1 -6.64 6.43 -0.32
N ARG A 2 -7.01 6.91 -1.51
CA ARG A 2 -7.56 6.08 -2.61
C ARG A 2 -6.59 6.04 -3.81
N SER A 3 -6.66 4.99 -4.63
CA SER A 3 -5.72 4.82 -5.76
C SER A 3 -5.76 5.94 -6.81
N LYS A 4 -6.95 6.46 -7.11
CA LYS A 4 -7.15 7.55 -8.09
C LYS A 4 -6.39 8.83 -7.71
N PRO A 5 -6.60 9.44 -6.53
CA PRO A 5 -5.87 10.64 -6.14
C PRO A 5 -4.35 10.40 -6.00
N VAL A 6 -3.91 9.19 -5.61
CA VAL A 6 -2.48 8.84 -5.58
C VAL A 6 -1.89 8.81 -7.00
N SER A 7 -2.63 8.31 -7.98
CA SER A 7 -2.17 8.29 -9.38
C SER A 7 -1.98 9.71 -9.93
N VAL A 8 -2.90 10.61 -9.60
CA VAL A 8 -2.80 12.04 -9.98
C VAL A 8 -1.62 12.71 -9.27
N ALA A 9 -1.49 12.55 -7.95
CA ALA A 9 -0.42 13.16 -7.16
C ALA A 9 0.98 12.68 -7.57
N THR A 10 1.10 11.48 -8.14
CA THR A 10 2.36 10.92 -8.65
C THR A 10 2.61 11.23 -10.13
N GLY A 11 1.77 12.06 -10.76
CA GLY A 11 1.94 12.49 -12.15
C GLY A 11 1.56 11.43 -13.20
N ARG A 12 0.90 10.33 -12.80
CA ARG A 12 0.44 9.28 -13.72
C ARG A 12 -0.90 9.59 -14.38
N GLY A 13 -1.68 10.53 -13.83
CA GLY A 13 -2.99 10.93 -14.35
C GLY A 13 -4.15 10.03 -13.91
N GLU A 14 -5.33 10.29 -14.46
CA GLU A 14 -6.60 9.69 -14.00
C GLU A 14 -7.07 8.46 -14.81
N GLY A 15 -6.31 8.05 -15.83
CA GLY A 15 -6.68 6.93 -16.69
C GLY A 15 -6.84 5.62 -15.92
N ALA A 16 -7.86 4.83 -16.26
CA ALA A 16 -8.21 3.60 -15.53
C ALA A 16 -7.02 2.63 -15.37
N SER A 17 -6.20 2.46 -16.41
CA SER A 17 -4.98 1.64 -16.36
C SER A 17 -3.95 2.16 -15.36
N ASN A 18 -3.80 3.47 -15.22
CA ASN A 18 -2.88 4.10 -14.28
C ASN A 18 -3.40 3.98 -12.84
N VAL A 19 -4.70 4.13 -12.64
CA VAL A 19 -5.37 3.92 -11.35
C VAL A 19 -5.19 2.48 -10.88
N GLU A 20 -5.40 1.49 -11.76
CA GLU A 20 -5.24 0.07 -11.39
C GLU A 20 -3.76 -0.30 -11.16
N SER A 21 -2.83 0.19 -11.99
CA SER A 21 -1.39 0.03 -11.72
C SER A 21 -0.99 0.61 -10.36
N THR A 22 -1.57 1.74 -9.99
CA THR A 22 -1.36 2.39 -8.68
C THR A 22 -1.97 1.55 -7.55
N ARG A 23 -3.17 0.97 -7.75
CA ARG A 23 -3.81 0.06 -6.80
C ARG A 23 -2.95 -1.16 -6.51
N VAL A 24 -2.42 -1.82 -7.54
CA VAL A 24 -1.53 -2.99 -7.39
C VAL A 24 -0.28 -2.65 -6.59
N ARG A 25 0.30 -1.46 -6.83
CA ARG A 25 1.47 -0.97 -6.07
C ARG A 25 1.13 -0.70 -4.60
N LEU A 26 -0.01 -0.06 -4.33
CA LEU A 26 -0.47 0.20 -2.96
C LEU A 26 -0.74 -1.11 -2.20
N LYS A 27 -1.35 -2.12 -2.86
CA LYS A 27 -1.50 -3.46 -2.29
C LYS A 27 -0.16 -4.11 -1.95
N ARG A 28 0.85 -4.02 -2.82
CA ARG A 28 2.19 -4.55 -2.54
C ARG A 28 2.85 -3.86 -1.35
N LEU A 29 2.67 -2.55 -1.19
CA LEU A 29 3.14 -1.83 -0.01
C LEU A 29 2.41 -2.26 1.26
N ALA A 30 1.10 -2.51 1.15
CA ALA A 30 0.30 -3.02 2.26
C ALA A 30 0.75 -4.43 2.69
N SER A 31 0.96 -5.35 1.75
CA SER A 31 1.50 -6.69 2.03
C SER A 31 2.90 -6.69 2.66
N ARG A 32 3.66 -5.59 2.49
CA ARG A 32 4.98 -5.41 3.11
C ARG A 32 4.91 -4.70 4.46
N GLY A 33 3.71 -4.40 4.96
CA GLY A 33 3.51 -3.71 6.24
C GLY A 33 3.84 -2.21 6.20
N TRP A 34 3.92 -1.58 5.02
CA TRP A 34 4.11 -0.13 4.91
C TRP A 34 2.79 0.64 4.91
N LEU A 35 1.71 -0.02 4.52
CA LEU A 35 0.35 0.53 4.46
C LEU A 35 -0.64 -0.49 5.05
N THR A 36 -1.83 -0.04 5.40
CA THR A 36 -2.98 -0.89 5.68
C THR A 36 -4.10 -0.64 4.67
N GLU A 37 -4.84 -1.68 4.28
CA GLU A 37 -6.05 -1.57 3.46
C GLU A 37 -7.27 -1.71 4.36
N GLY A 38 -7.84 -0.58 4.80
CA GLY A 38 -9.02 -0.59 5.70
C GLY A 38 -10.34 -0.92 5.00
N SER A 39 -10.38 -0.81 3.67
CA SER A 39 -11.51 -1.19 2.81
C SER A 39 -11.01 -1.33 1.37
N PRO A 40 -11.73 -2.04 0.46
CA PRO A 40 -11.29 -2.22 -0.91
C PRO A 40 -10.93 -0.90 -1.61
N GLY A 41 -9.65 -0.72 -1.93
CA GLY A 41 -9.15 0.50 -2.58
C GLY A 41 -8.97 1.72 -1.66
N LEU A 42 -9.07 1.53 -0.34
CA LEU A 42 -8.77 2.52 0.69
C LEU A 42 -7.53 2.09 1.47
N PHE A 43 -6.44 2.81 1.27
CA PHE A 43 -5.14 2.57 1.90
C PHE A 43 -4.84 3.67 2.92
N ALA A 44 -4.25 3.32 4.05
CA ALA A 44 -3.74 4.26 5.04
C ALA A 44 -2.27 3.96 5.33
N LEU A 45 -1.51 4.99 5.72
CA LEU A 45 -0.15 4.80 6.24
C LEU A 45 -0.26 4.06 7.57
N LEU A 46 0.60 3.07 7.77
CA LEU A 46 0.81 2.54 9.11
C LEU A 46 1.54 3.61 9.91
N ASP A 47 1.04 3.93 11.10
CA ASP A 47 1.78 4.77 12.02
C ASP A 47 3.02 3.98 12.49
N PRO A 48 4.24 4.56 12.47
CA PRO A 48 5.44 3.85 12.90
C PRO A 48 5.44 3.43 14.39
N GLY A 49 4.45 3.86 15.18
CA GLY A 49 4.19 3.37 16.54
C GLY A 49 3.25 2.16 16.64
N GLU A 50 2.51 1.81 15.59
CA GLU A 50 1.69 0.59 15.52
C GLU A 50 2.61 -0.57 15.10
N ASP A 51 3.27 -1.14 16.10
CA ASP A 51 4.01 -2.40 16.12
C ASP A 51 4.43 -2.93 14.73
N ARG A 52 5.68 -2.65 14.35
CA ARG A 52 6.43 -3.57 13.50
C ARG A 52 6.65 -4.87 14.29
N GLY A 53 5.60 -5.66 14.46
CA GLY A 53 5.70 -6.98 15.05
C GLY A 53 6.78 -7.75 14.31
N PRO A 54 7.65 -8.49 15.01
CA PRO A 54 8.80 -9.11 14.40
C PRO A 54 8.30 -10.13 13.37
N GLY A 55 8.41 -9.77 12.09
CA GLY A 55 8.44 -10.70 10.98
C GLY A 55 9.66 -11.58 11.13
N ARG A 56 9.59 -12.54 12.05
CA ARG A 56 10.55 -13.59 12.32
C ARG A 56 10.48 -14.58 11.16
N ALA A 57 11.01 -14.17 10.01
CA ALA A 57 11.42 -15.07 8.94
C ALA A 57 12.92 -15.37 9.15
N GLY A 58 13.18 -16.41 9.95
CA GLY A 58 14.51 -16.93 10.24
C GLY A 58 14.38 -18.32 10.84
N SER A 59 14.01 -19.28 9.99
CA SER A 59 13.94 -20.71 10.30
C SER A 59 15.24 -21.39 9.86
N GLY A 60 15.87 -22.12 10.78
CA GLY A 60 16.70 -23.30 10.47
C GLY A 60 18.20 -23.09 10.37
N GLY A 61 18.91 -23.43 11.46
CA GLY A 61 20.33 -23.76 11.52
C GLY A 61 20.52 -24.77 12.64
#